data_AF-A0A560FRB0-F1
#
_entry.id   AF-A0A560FRB0-F1
#
_cell.length_a   1.000
_cell.length_b   1.000
_cell.length_c   1.000
_cell.angle_alpha   90.00
_cell.angle_beta   90.00
_cell.angle_gamma   90.00
#
_symmetry.space_group_name_H-M   'P 1'
#
loop_
_entity.id
_entity.type
_entity.pdbx_description
1 polymer ?
#
loop_
_entity_poly.entity_id
_entity_poly.type
_entity_poly.pdbx_seq_one_letter_code
_entity_poly.pdbx_strand_id
1 'polypeptide(L)'
;MNLHLRNSLAAALVAAGALAGVLAAGAAHAQAADAPVTIDVASATSPRVLGDVKAPIVLEEYASFTCPHCAHFEEAFLPQLKADFIDTGQVQLVFHDFPLDQLAFAAEMAARCLPPDRYTAAKGLIFKTQAQWEHADDPLKALQQTLRLGGMSDATFTACLSNKPLQDFITQSRLDASEKLGVDGTPTFFIKKGDAMVEKIDNLREYSQLSEALVKAGAKAPANPAPAPATNGAPADQAATPASTTPASTPATSTPAAPAAAPSAAGGPSTGLIVGGIVAALVVLGGIFMLTRRKK
;
A
#
# COMPACT_ATOMS: atom_id res chain seq x y z
N MET A 1 -41.39 -55.51 66.35
CA MET A 1 -40.34 -54.67 66.96
C MET A 1 -39.05 -54.81 66.14
N ASN A 2 -39.01 -54.10 64.99
CA ASN A 2 -38.03 -53.08 64.62
C ASN A 2 -36.84 -53.60 63.79
N LEU A 3 -37.11 -53.80 62.49
CA LEU A 3 -36.15 -54.19 61.45
C LEU A 3 -35.80 -53.02 60.51
N HIS A 4 -35.75 -51.79 61.00
CA HIS A 4 -35.54 -50.59 60.15
C HIS A 4 -34.36 -49.69 60.55
N LEU A 5 -33.53 -50.07 61.53
CA LEU A 5 -32.56 -49.13 62.12
C LEU A 5 -31.07 -49.38 61.79
N ARG A 6 -30.75 -50.04 60.66
CA ARG A 6 -29.34 -50.38 60.34
C ARG A 6 -28.83 -49.96 58.96
N ASN A 7 -29.64 -49.27 58.14
CA ASN A 7 -29.24 -48.93 56.77
C ASN A 7 -28.92 -47.45 56.52
N SER A 8 -28.83 -46.60 57.55
CA SER A 8 -28.71 -45.15 57.34
C SER A 8 -27.29 -44.58 57.53
N LEU A 9 -26.25 -45.40 57.73
CA LEU A 9 -24.91 -44.92 58.10
C LEU A 9 -23.81 -45.15 57.04
N ALA A 10 -24.16 -45.49 55.80
CA ALA A 10 -23.17 -45.70 54.72
C ALA A 10 -23.33 -44.76 53.52
N ALA A 11 -24.17 -43.72 53.61
CA ALA A 11 -24.43 -42.79 52.51
C ALA A 11 -23.92 -41.35 52.75
N ALA A 12 -23.09 -41.12 53.76
CA ALA A 12 -22.65 -39.78 54.16
C ALA A 12 -21.15 -39.49 53.97
N LEU A 13 -20.41 -40.33 53.22
CA LEU A 13 -18.95 -40.18 53.05
C LEU A 13 -18.44 -40.24 51.60
N VAL A 14 -19.32 -40.11 50.59
CA VAL A 14 -18.92 -39.99 49.17
C VAL A 14 -19.28 -38.63 48.55
N ALA A 15 -20.08 -37.81 49.23
CA ALA A 15 -20.58 -36.54 48.67
C ALA A 15 -19.67 -35.30 48.91
N ALA A 16 -18.49 -35.46 49.52
CA ALA A 16 -17.57 -34.33 49.75
C ALA A 16 -16.38 -34.27 48.77
N GLY A 17 -16.12 -35.34 48.00
CA GLY A 17 -14.96 -35.40 47.09
C GLY A 17 -15.20 -34.86 45.69
N ALA A 18 -16.45 -34.80 45.23
CA ALA A 18 -16.75 -34.50 43.82
C ALA A 18 -16.93 -33.01 43.50
N LEU A 19 -17.06 -32.13 44.52
CA LEU A 19 -17.28 -30.70 44.28
C LEU A 19 -15.97 -29.88 44.20
N ALA A 20 -14.82 -30.46 44.56
CA ALA A 20 -13.53 -29.77 44.46
C ALA A 20 -12.88 -29.89 43.06
N GLY A 21 -13.30 -30.86 42.24
CA GLY A 21 -12.71 -31.10 40.91
C GLY A 21 -13.17 -30.15 39.81
N VAL A 22 -14.30 -29.46 39.99
CA VAL A 22 -14.90 -28.62 38.93
C VAL A 22 -14.41 -27.17 38.97
N LEU A 23 -13.85 -26.70 40.08
CA LEU A 23 -13.35 -25.33 40.21
C LEU A 23 -11.91 -25.13 39.68
N ALA A 24 -11.17 -26.21 39.42
CA ALA A 24 -9.79 -26.11 38.93
C ALA A 24 -9.65 -26.14 37.40
N ALA A 25 -10.70 -26.48 36.66
CA ALA A 25 -10.67 -26.56 35.19
C ALA A 25 -10.98 -25.23 34.47
N GLY A 26 -11.43 -24.20 35.20
CA GLY A 26 -11.84 -22.91 34.63
C GLY A 26 -10.73 -21.87 34.43
N ALA A 27 -9.52 -22.11 34.97
CA ALA A 27 -8.45 -21.11 35.00
C ALA A 27 -7.36 -21.29 33.93
N ALA A 28 -7.52 -22.27 33.02
CA ALA A 28 -6.49 -22.62 32.03
C ALA A 28 -6.77 -22.13 30.60
N HIS A 29 -7.75 -21.25 30.39
CA HIS A 29 -7.75 -20.37 29.20
C HIS A 29 -6.97 -19.12 29.54
N ALA A 30 -5.66 -19.28 29.77
CA ALA A 30 -4.74 -18.17 29.60
C ALA A 30 -4.95 -17.67 28.17
N GLN A 31 -5.42 -16.43 28.00
CA GLN A 31 -5.36 -15.76 26.72
C GLN A 31 -3.92 -15.87 26.24
N ALA A 32 -3.68 -16.72 25.24
CA ALA A 32 -2.46 -16.64 24.47
C ALA A 32 -2.44 -15.21 23.93
N ALA A 33 -1.63 -14.35 24.53
CA ALA A 33 -1.34 -13.06 23.93
C ALA A 33 -0.85 -13.37 22.53
N ASP A 34 -1.58 -12.91 21.51
CA ASP A 34 -1.19 -13.12 20.13
C ASP A 34 0.27 -12.70 19.99
N ALA A 35 1.11 -13.63 19.51
CA ALA A 35 2.51 -13.34 19.29
C ALA A 35 2.61 -12.08 18.42
N PRO A 36 3.56 -11.16 18.70
CA PRO A 36 3.68 -9.93 17.95
C PRO A 36 3.82 -10.26 16.45
N VAL A 37 2.93 -9.69 15.64
CA VAL A 37 2.96 -9.89 14.18
C VAL A 37 4.21 -9.22 13.63
N THR A 38 5.13 -10.02 13.10
CA THR A 38 6.33 -9.54 12.41
C THR A 38 6.07 -9.41 10.92
N ILE A 39 6.36 -8.23 10.36
CA ILE A 39 6.27 -8.01 8.91
C ILE A 39 7.55 -8.50 8.24
N ASP A 40 7.41 -9.37 7.24
CA ASP A 40 8.50 -9.72 6.33
C ASP A 40 8.76 -8.56 5.37
N VAL A 41 9.72 -7.70 5.73
CA VAL A 41 10.07 -6.51 4.96
C VAL A 41 10.63 -6.86 3.57
N ALA A 42 11.33 -7.99 3.42
CA ALA A 42 11.87 -8.39 2.12
C ALA A 42 10.74 -8.78 1.16
N SER A 43 9.76 -9.53 1.65
CA SER A 43 8.55 -9.85 0.89
C SER A 43 7.71 -8.60 0.60
N ALA A 44 7.55 -7.70 1.58
CA ALA A 44 6.75 -6.49 1.44
C ALA A 44 7.35 -5.49 0.45
N THR A 45 8.68 -5.42 0.33
CA THR A 45 9.38 -4.50 -0.59
C THR A 45 9.73 -5.13 -1.95
N SER A 46 9.47 -6.43 -2.13
CA SER A 46 9.68 -7.11 -3.42
C SER A 46 8.77 -6.57 -4.54
N PRO A 47 9.18 -6.65 -5.82
CA PRO A 47 8.37 -6.20 -6.94
C PRO A 47 6.96 -6.79 -6.94
N ARG A 48 5.97 -5.97 -7.33
CA ARG A 48 4.59 -6.40 -7.52
C ARG A 48 4.36 -6.53 -9.01
N VAL A 49 4.10 -7.75 -9.47
CA VAL A 49 4.08 -8.06 -10.91
C VAL A 49 2.86 -8.89 -11.29
N LEU A 50 2.39 -8.71 -12.51
CA LEU A 50 1.37 -9.52 -13.16
C LEU A 50 1.86 -9.92 -14.56
N GLY A 51 1.80 -11.22 -14.88
CA GLY A 51 2.26 -11.76 -16.16
C GLY A 51 3.60 -12.49 -16.09
N ASP A 52 4.13 -12.86 -17.26
CA ASP A 52 5.42 -13.53 -17.38
C ASP A 52 6.57 -12.53 -17.15
N VAL A 53 7.44 -12.83 -16.18
CA VAL A 53 8.63 -12.02 -15.87
C VAL A 53 9.68 -12.00 -16.98
N LYS A 54 9.51 -12.84 -18.01
CA LYS A 54 10.35 -12.88 -19.23
C LYS A 54 9.70 -12.19 -20.42
N ALA A 55 8.54 -11.56 -20.25
CA ALA A 55 7.89 -10.82 -21.32
C ALA A 55 8.83 -9.74 -21.88
N PRO A 56 8.87 -9.55 -23.20
CA PRO A 56 9.82 -8.62 -23.84
C PRO A 56 9.49 -7.14 -23.59
N ILE A 57 8.25 -6.84 -23.17
CA ILE A 57 7.77 -5.49 -22.87
C ILE A 57 7.38 -5.44 -21.40
N VAL A 58 7.84 -4.40 -20.71
CA VAL A 58 7.46 -4.10 -19.34
C VAL A 58 6.60 -2.86 -19.34
N LEU A 59 5.39 -2.97 -18.79
CA LEU A 59 4.49 -1.87 -18.50
C LEU A 59 4.57 -1.58 -17.00
N GLU A 60 5.06 -0.41 -16.63
CA GLU A 60 5.12 0.04 -15.23
C GLU A 60 3.92 0.96 -14.98
N GLU A 61 3.09 0.63 -13.99
CA GLU A 61 1.95 1.44 -13.53
C GLU A 61 2.31 2.11 -12.20
N TYR A 62 2.24 3.45 -12.15
CA TYR A 62 2.29 4.24 -10.92
C TYR A 62 0.87 4.64 -10.54
N ALA A 63 0.38 4.16 -9.39
CA ALA A 63 -1.01 4.30 -8.98
C ALA A 63 -1.14 4.65 -7.49
N SER A 64 -2.26 5.32 -7.17
CA SER A 64 -2.69 5.63 -5.80
C SER A 64 -4.01 4.92 -5.51
N PHE A 65 -4.16 4.32 -4.34
CA PHE A 65 -5.40 3.63 -3.96
C PHE A 65 -6.61 4.55 -3.76
N THR A 66 -6.43 5.87 -3.63
CA THR A 66 -7.51 6.88 -3.60
C THR A 66 -7.75 7.55 -4.95
N CYS A 67 -7.02 7.15 -6.01
CA CYS A 67 -7.22 7.75 -7.32
C CYS A 67 -8.39 7.09 -8.07
N PRO A 68 -9.43 7.83 -8.47
CA PRO A 68 -10.57 7.28 -9.20
C PRO A 68 -10.22 6.79 -10.60
N HIS A 69 -9.26 7.43 -11.27
CA HIS A 69 -8.80 6.97 -12.59
C HIS A 69 -7.99 5.66 -12.49
N CYS A 70 -7.30 5.42 -11.38
CA CYS A 70 -6.64 4.14 -11.12
C CYS A 70 -7.67 3.02 -10.90
N ALA A 71 -8.76 3.32 -10.17
CA ALA A 71 -9.87 2.37 -10.02
C ALA A 71 -10.53 2.05 -11.35
N HIS A 72 -10.77 3.08 -12.19
CA HIS A 72 -11.29 2.87 -13.54
C HIS A 72 -10.36 1.99 -14.39
N PHE A 73 -9.05 2.23 -14.35
CA PHE A 73 -8.09 1.36 -15.05
C PHE A 73 -8.19 -0.09 -14.56
N GLU A 74 -8.18 -0.33 -13.24
CA GLU A 74 -8.26 -1.67 -12.65
C GLU A 74 -9.54 -2.42 -13.09
N GLU A 75 -10.68 -1.74 -13.11
CA GLU A 75 -11.97 -2.37 -13.43
C GLU A 75 -12.23 -2.51 -14.92
N ALA A 76 -11.94 -1.48 -15.70
CA ALA A 76 -12.34 -1.39 -17.10
C ALA A 76 -11.24 -1.82 -18.07
N PHE A 77 -9.97 -1.48 -17.79
CA PHE A 77 -8.88 -1.63 -18.76
C PHE A 77 -7.98 -2.82 -18.45
N LEU A 78 -7.69 -3.10 -17.18
CA LEU A 78 -6.81 -4.20 -16.80
C LEU A 78 -7.31 -5.58 -17.28
N PRO A 79 -8.61 -5.93 -17.22
CA PRO A 79 -9.07 -7.22 -17.74
C PRO A 79 -8.81 -7.38 -19.24
N GLN A 80 -8.98 -6.30 -20.00
CA GLN A 80 -8.73 -6.29 -21.43
C GLN A 80 -7.22 -6.36 -21.73
N LEU A 81 -6.42 -5.50 -21.08
CA LEU A 81 -4.94 -5.53 -21.15
C LEU A 81 -4.41 -6.93 -20.87
N LYS A 82 -4.99 -7.58 -19.85
CA LYS A 82 -4.60 -8.92 -19.44
C LYS A 82 -4.83 -9.94 -20.54
N ALA A 83 -6.03 -9.95 -21.13
CA ALA A 83 -6.38 -10.86 -22.21
C ALA A 83 -5.54 -10.61 -23.48
N ASP A 84 -5.34 -9.34 -23.85
CA ASP A 84 -4.69 -8.95 -25.10
C ASP A 84 -3.16 -9.20 -25.06
N PHE A 85 -2.52 -8.82 -23.95
CA PHE A 85 -1.05 -8.68 -23.90
C PHE A 85 -0.35 -9.44 -22.76
N ILE A 86 -0.99 -9.56 -21.59
CA ILE A 86 -0.32 -10.19 -20.44
C ILE A 86 -0.41 -11.72 -20.51
N ASP A 87 -1.60 -12.27 -20.76
CA ASP A 87 -1.85 -13.72 -20.84
C ASP A 87 -1.20 -14.34 -22.08
N THR A 88 -0.93 -13.53 -23.09
CA THR A 88 -0.19 -13.91 -24.29
C THR A 88 1.33 -13.86 -24.09
N GLY A 89 1.81 -13.47 -22.89
CA GLY A 89 3.23 -13.40 -22.54
C GLY A 89 3.99 -12.24 -23.20
N GLN A 90 3.27 -11.27 -23.77
CA GLN A 90 3.87 -10.15 -24.48
C GLN A 90 4.28 -9.01 -23.55
N VAL A 91 3.51 -8.82 -22.47
CA VAL A 91 3.70 -7.73 -21.51
C VAL A 91 3.76 -8.27 -20.08
N GLN A 92 4.75 -7.82 -19.33
CA GLN A 92 4.78 -7.88 -17.88
C GLN A 92 4.26 -6.55 -17.33
N LEU A 93 3.26 -6.58 -16.44
CA LEU A 93 2.81 -5.41 -15.72
C LEU A 93 3.52 -5.36 -14.35
N VAL A 94 4.14 -4.23 -14.02
CA VAL A 94 4.80 -3.96 -12.74
C VAL A 94 4.09 -2.81 -12.06
N PHE A 95 3.69 -3.02 -10.80
CA PHE A 95 2.97 -2.03 -10.01
C PHE A 95 3.93 -1.25 -9.11
N HIS A 96 3.77 0.07 -9.13
CA HIS A 96 4.51 1.02 -8.32
C HIS A 96 3.55 1.86 -7.47
N ASP A 97 3.83 1.92 -6.18
CA ASP A 97 3.05 2.70 -5.23
C ASP A 97 3.36 4.20 -5.42
N PHE A 98 2.30 5.00 -5.53
CA PHE A 98 2.38 6.45 -5.66
C PHE A 98 1.24 7.10 -4.85
N PRO A 99 1.33 7.12 -3.53
CA PRO A 99 0.24 7.60 -2.69
C PRO A 99 0.09 9.11 -2.84
N LEU A 100 -1.13 9.54 -3.15
CA LEU A 100 -1.48 10.96 -3.27
C LEU A 100 -1.84 11.61 -1.92
N ASP A 101 -2.17 10.79 -0.93
CA ASP A 101 -2.58 11.21 0.41
C ASP A 101 -2.25 10.14 1.47
N GLN A 102 -2.53 10.45 2.74
CA GLN A 102 -2.22 9.56 3.86
C GLN A 102 -3.09 8.29 3.90
N LEU A 103 -4.31 8.36 3.36
CA LEU A 103 -5.21 7.21 3.33
C LEU A 103 -4.77 6.21 2.25
N ALA A 104 -4.38 6.69 1.07
CA ALA A 104 -3.72 5.90 0.04
C ALA A 104 -2.44 5.25 0.57
N PHE A 105 -1.60 6.02 1.28
CA PHE A 105 -0.38 5.50 1.89
C PHE A 105 -0.66 4.32 2.82
N ALA A 106 -1.68 4.42 3.68
CA ALA A 106 -2.09 3.31 4.55
C ALA A 106 -2.60 2.10 3.76
N ALA A 107 -3.36 2.31 2.68
CA ALA A 107 -3.82 1.25 1.79
C ALA A 107 -2.66 0.53 1.09
N GLU A 108 -1.66 1.26 0.62
CA GLU A 108 -0.46 0.71 0.00
C GLU A 108 0.36 -0.12 0.99
N MET A 109 0.59 0.42 2.20
CA MET A 109 1.24 -0.33 3.27
C MET A 109 0.53 -1.66 3.56
N ALA A 110 -0.79 -1.63 3.69
CA ALA A 110 -1.58 -2.82 3.97
C ALA A 110 -1.56 -3.80 2.79
N ALA A 111 -1.74 -3.34 1.55
CA ALA A 111 -1.67 -4.18 0.36
C ALA A 111 -0.30 -4.85 0.21
N ARG A 112 0.80 -4.12 0.42
CA ARG A 112 2.16 -4.64 0.31
C ARG A 112 2.53 -5.64 1.41
N CYS A 113 1.90 -5.56 2.56
CA CYS A 113 2.09 -6.55 3.62
C CYS A 113 1.51 -7.92 3.30
N LEU A 114 0.61 -8.03 2.31
CA LEU A 114 0.20 -9.32 1.82
C LEU A 114 1.34 -9.96 1.01
N PRO A 115 1.41 -11.31 1.00
CA PRO A 115 2.28 -12.04 0.09
C PRO A 115 2.16 -11.56 -1.36
N PRO A 116 3.25 -11.54 -2.16
CA PRO A 116 3.26 -11.01 -3.52
C PRO A 116 2.18 -11.63 -4.43
N ASP A 117 1.90 -12.92 -4.27
CA ASP A 117 0.90 -13.68 -5.02
C ASP A 117 -0.55 -13.29 -4.68
N ARG A 118 -0.77 -12.58 -3.57
CA ARG A 118 -2.09 -12.06 -3.16
C ARG A 118 -2.27 -10.58 -3.47
N TYR A 119 -1.21 -9.88 -3.88
CA TYR A 119 -1.25 -8.43 -4.08
C TYR A 119 -2.26 -8.01 -5.14
N THR A 120 -2.31 -8.67 -6.30
CA THR A 120 -3.23 -8.31 -7.39
C THR A 120 -4.69 -8.49 -7.00
N ALA A 121 -5.01 -9.58 -6.29
CA ALA A 121 -6.36 -9.80 -5.77
C ALA A 121 -6.76 -8.74 -4.73
N ALA A 122 -5.82 -8.35 -3.85
CA ALA A 122 -6.05 -7.29 -2.88
C ALA A 122 -6.18 -5.91 -3.52
N LYS A 123 -5.32 -5.57 -4.48
CA LYS A 123 -5.38 -4.34 -5.30
C LYS A 123 -6.75 -4.22 -5.95
N GLY A 124 -7.19 -5.27 -6.64
CA GLY A 124 -8.51 -5.32 -7.29
C GLY A 124 -9.66 -5.14 -6.30
N LEU A 125 -9.58 -5.74 -5.10
CA LEU A 125 -10.60 -5.57 -4.07
C LEU A 125 -10.63 -4.14 -3.50
N ILE A 126 -9.46 -3.54 -3.23
CA ILE A 126 -9.35 -2.16 -2.73
C ILE A 126 -9.94 -1.20 -3.74
N PHE A 127 -9.56 -1.29 -5.02
CA PHE A 127 -10.10 -0.40 -6.05
C PHE A 127 -11.59 -0.62 -6.30
N LYS A 128 -12.04 -1.87 -6.37
CA LYS A 128 -13.46 -2.19 -6.55
C LYS A 128 -14.36 -1.63 -5.45
N THR A 129 -13.82 -1.45 -4.25
CA THR A 129 -14.55 -0.91 -3.09
C THR A 129 -14.13 0.51 -2.73
N GLN A 130 -13.35 1.19 -3.59
CA GLN A 130 -12.74 2.51 -3.33
C GLN A 130 -13.72 3.51 -2.73
N ALA A 131 -14.80 3.82 -3.47
CA ALA A 131 -15.81 4.77 -3.02
C ALA A 131 -16.49 4.39 -1.69
N GLN A 132 -16.52 3.09 -1.34
CA GLN A 132 -17.14 2.61 -0.10
C GLN A 132 -16.24 2.86 1.11
N TRP A 133 -14.93 2.54 1.00
CA TRP A 133 -14.02 2.73 2.13
C TRP A 133 -13.50 4.16 2.23
N GLU A 134 -13.28 4.86 1.11
CA GLU A 134 -12.73 6.22 1.12
C GLU A 134 -13.71 7.24 1.73
N HIS A 135 -15.01 7.06 1.51
CA HIS A 135 -16.05 7.97 1.97
C HIS A 135 -16.82 7.48 3.20
N ALA A 136 -16.33 6.44 3.87
CA ALA A 136 -16.90 5.98 5.13
C ALA A 136 -16.66 7.00 6.26
N ASP A 137 -17.47 6.94 7.32
CA ASP A 137 -17.26 7.76 8.53
C ASP A 137 -15.87 7.52 9.16
N ASP A 138 -15.36 6.29 9.05
CA ASP A 138 -14.01 5.89 9.46
C ASP A 138 -13.34 5.14 8.28
N PRO A 139 -12.67 5.87 7.38
CA PRO A 139 -12.11 5.28 6.16
C PRO A 139 -11.05 4.21 6.42
N LEU A 140 -10.25 4.39 7.47
CA LEU A 140 -9.18 3.45 7.81
C LEU A 140 -9.75 2.12 8.30
N LYS A 141 -10.78 2.18 9.14
CA LYS A 141 -11.51 1.00 9.60
C LYS A 141 -12.27 0.32 8.46
N ALA A 142 -12.87 1.07 7.55
CA ALA A 142 -13.54 0.51 6.38
C ALA A 142 -12.54 -0.21 5.46
N LEU A 143 -11.37 0.40 5.20
CA LEU A 143 -10.27 -0.24 4.47
C LEU A 143 -9.79 -1.53 5.15
N GLN A 144 -9.63 -1.52 6.47
CA GLN A 144 -9.28 -2.71 7.24
C GLN A 144 -10.32 -3.83 7.08
N GLN A 145 -11.62 -3.48 7.10
CA GLN A 145 -12.70 -4.44 6.87
C GLN A 145 -12.69 -5.01 5.45
N THR A 146 -12.42 -4.18 4.44
CA THR A 146 -12.22 -4.60 3.06
C THR A 146 -11.09 -5.62 2.97
N LEU A 147 -9.91 -5.33 3.53
CA LEU A 147 -8.76 -6.22 3.50
C LEU A 147 -8.94 -7.49 4.32
N ARG A 148 -9.81 -7.47 5.34
CA ARG A 148 -10.26 -8.68 6.04
C ARG A 148 -10.96 -9.66 5.12
N LEU A 149 -11.78 -9.20 4.18
CA LEU A 149 -12.39 -10.07 3.16
C LEU A 149 -11.32 -10.68 2.25
N GLY A 150 -10.25 -9.92 2.01
CA GLY A 150 -9.05 -10.38 1.32
C GLY A 150 -8.18 -11.32 2.16
N GLY A 151 -8.52 -11.62 3.41
CA GLY A 151 -7.83 -12.54 4.32
C GLY A 151 -6.67 -11.92 5.11
N MET A 152 -6.69 -10.62 5.37
CA MET A 152 -5.78 -9.93 6.29
C MET A 152 -6.36 -9.93 7.72
N SER A 153 -5.53 -10.14 8.74
CA SER A 153 -5.95 -10.00 10.14
C SER A 153 -5.85 -8.55 10.62
N ASP A 154 -6.62 -8.20 11.65
CA ASP A 154 -6.55 -6.87 12.27
C ASP A 154 -5.15 -6.57 12.83
N ALA A 155 -4.51 -7.58 13.45
CA ALA A 155 -3.15 -7.45 13.96
C ALA A 155 -2.12 -7.24 12.83
N THR A 156 -2.28 -7.92 11.70
CA THR A 156 -1.44 -7.69 10.50
C THR A 156 -1.62 -6.28 10.00
N PHE A 157 -2.86 -5.82 9.82
CA PHE A 157 -3.14 -4.45 9.35
C PHE A 157 -2.45 -3.41 10.25
N THR A 158 -2.64 -3.48 11.58
CA THR A 158 -2.00 -2.55 12.52
C THR A 158 -0.47 -2.63 12.47
N ALA A 159 0.11 -3.84 12.41
CA ALA A 159 1.55 -4.02 12.32
C ALA A 159 2.14 -3.44 11.02
N CYS A 160 1.41 -3.53 9.92
CA CYS A 160 1.80 -2.96 8.63
C CYS A 160 1.90 -1.45 8.69
N LEU A 161 0.85 -0.79 9.15
CA LEU A 161 0.79 0.68 9.23
C LEU A 161 1.88 1.27 10.13
N SER A 162 2.36 0.48 11.09
CA SER A 162 3.44 0.87 12.01
C SER A 162 4.85 0.46 11.53
N ASN A 163 4.98 -0.22 10.38
CA ASN A 163 6.26 -0.75 9.91
C ASN A 163 7.10 0.34 9.23
N LYS A 164 8.04 0.93 9.97
CA LYS A 164 8.89 2.01 9.45
C LYS A 164 9.69 1.67 8.17
N PRO A 165 10.34 0.50 8.03
CA PRO A 165 11.02 0.15 6.79
C PRO A 165 10.10 0.16 5.55
N LEU A 166 8.85 -0.29 5.70
CA LEU A 166 7.86 -0.24 4.63
C LEU A 166 7.41 1.20 4.33
N GLN A 167 7.23 2.04 5.37
CA GLN A 167 6.94 3.46 5.18
C GLN A 167 8.05 4.15 4.38
N ASP A 168 9.31 3.89 4.73
CA ASP A 168 10.47 4.48 4.08
C ASP A 168 10.57 4.00 2.61
N PHE A 169 10.28 2.72 2.34
CA PHE A 169 10.24 2.18 0.99
C PHE A 169 9.18 2.88 0.11
N ILE A 170 7.93 2.99 0.58
CA ILE A 170 6.85 3.61 -0.19
C ILE A 170 7.13 5.10 -0.40
N THR A 171 7.61 5.79 0.64
CA THR A 171 8.01 7.20 0.55
C THR A 171 9.10 7.40 -0.49
N GLN A 172 10.14 6.57 -0.47
CA GLN A 172 11.23 6.67 -1.43
C GLN A 172 10.78 6.33 -2.85
N SER A 173 9.91 5.32 -3.02
CA SER A 173 9.31 4.98 -4.33
C SER A 173 8.59 6.18 -4.94
N ARG A 174 7.75 6.85 -4.14
CA ARG A 174 7.04 8.07 -4.56
C ARG A 174 7.99 9.21 -4.93
N LEU A 175 9.00 9.48 -4.09
CA LEU A 175 9.97 10.54 -4.34
C LEU A 175 10.78 10.26 -5.62
N ASP A 176 11.24 9.03 -5.81
CA ASP A 176 11.97 8.63 -7.01
C ASP A 176 11.11 8.79 -8.26
N ALA A 177 9.84 8.38 -8.20
CA ALA A 177 8.90 8.58 -9.30
C ALA A 177 8.72 10.05 -9.66
N SER A 178 8.50 10.93 -8.67
CA SER A 178 8.31 12.36 -8.93
C SER A 178 9.58 13.06 -9.38
N GLU A 179 10.67 12.90 -8.65
CA GLU A 179 11.89 13.70 -8.84
C GLU A 179 12.74 13.20 -10.01
N LYS A 180 12.78 11.89 -10.24
CA LYS A 180 13.66 11.28 -11.26
C LYS A 180 12.92 10.93 -12.53
N LEU A 181 11.65 10.56 -12.44
CA LEU A 181 10.84 10.09 -13.58
C LEU A 181 9.77 11.09 -14.01
N GLY A 182 9.58 12.19 -13.27
CA GLY A 182 8.62 13.23 -13.60
C GLY A 182 7.17 12.75 -13.49
N VAL A 183 6.86 11.85 -12.56
CA VAL A 183 5.48 11.46 -12.25
C VAL A 183 4.83 12.54 -11.37
N ASP A 184 3.82 13.21 -11.91
CA ASP A 184 3.09 14.32 -11.28
C ASP A 184 1.61 14.00 -10.97
N GLY A 185 1.14 12.82 -11.39
CA GLY A 185 -0.22 12.35 -11.16
C GLY A 185 -0.35 10.83 -11.35
N THR A 186 -1.58 10.33 -11.20
CA THR A 186 -1.89 8.91 -11.38
C THR A 186 -3.19 8.71 -12.16
N PRO A 187 -3.32 7.60 -12.92
CA PRO A 187 -2.27 6.64 -13.20
C PRO A 187 -1.26 7.20 -14.22
N THR A 188 0.03 6.95 -13.98
CA THR A 188 1.09 7.16 -14.97
C THR A 188 1.66 5.82 -15.38
N PHE A 189 1.86 5.63 -16.68
CA PHE A 189 2.42 4.41 -17.24
C PHE A 189 3.75 4.67 -17.93
N PHE A 190 4.71 3.77 -17.76
CA PHE A 190 5.91 3.70 -18.60
C PHE A 190 5.94 2.37 -19.35
N ILE A 191 6.24 2.43 -20.64
CA ILE A 191 6.42 1.25 -21.49
C ILE A 191 7.90 1.12 -21.80
N LYS A 192 8.48 -0.02 -21.43
CA LYS A 192 9.89 -0.35 -21.65
C LYS A 192 10.03 -1.59 -22.53
N LYS A 193 11.10 -1.63 -23.32
CA LYS A 193 11.52 -2.81 -24.09
C LYS A 193 13.01 -3.03 -23.89
N GLY A 194 13.37 -4.07 -23.14
CA GLY A 194 14.71 -4.15 -22.55
C GLY A 194 14.95 -2.92 -21.66
N ASP A 195 16.14 -2.32 -21.76
CA ASP A 195 16.50 -1.13 -20.97
C ASP A 195 15.98 0.20 -21.53
N ALA A 196 15.35 0.18 -22.72
CA ALA A 196 14.88 1.38 -23.39
C ALA A 196 13.45 1.75 -22.94
N MET A 197 13.26 3.00 -22.51
CA MET A 197 11.94 3.60 -22.35
C MET A 197 11.39 3.97 -23.73
N VAL A 198 10.23 3.43 -24.07
CA VAL A 198 9.54 3.62 -25.35
C VAL A 198 8.51 4.73 -25.27
N GLU A 199 7.69 4.73 -24.21
CA GLU A 199 6.60 5.68 -24.04
C GLU A 199 6.27 5.94 -22.56
N LYS A 200 5.84 7.16 -22.25
CA LYS A 200 5.23 7.56 -20.98
C LYS A 200 3.81 8.04 -21.25
N ILE A 201 2.85 7.60 -20.44
CA ILE A 201 1.44 7.98 -20.55
C ILE A 201 0.99 8.52 -19.19
N ASP A 202 0.73 9.84 -19.10
CA ASP A 202 0.32 10.50 -17.85
C ASP A 202 -1.19 10.63 -17.65
N ASN A 203 -1.98 10.40 -18.71
CA ASN A 203 -3.42 10.56 -18.67
C ASN A 203 -4.10 9.54 -19.58
N LEU A 204 -4.12 8.29 -19.11
CA LEU A 204 -4.81 7.21 -19.81
C LEU A 204 -6.33 7.40 -19.66
N ARG A 205 -6.99 7.81 -20.74
CA ARG A 205 -8.46 8.01 -20.80
C ARG A 205 -9.16 6.94 -21.58
N GLU A 206 -8.50 6.40 -22.59
CA GLU A 206 -9.02 5.35 -23.43
C GLU A 206 -8.01 4.21 -23.55
N TYR A 207 -8.52 2.98 -23.51
CA TYR A 207 -7.70 1.80 -23.65
C TYR A 207 -6.88 1.77 -24.96
N SER A 208 -7.41 2.37 -26.04
CA SER A 208 -6.74 2.50 -27.34
C SER A 208 -5.35 3.11 -27.20
N GLN A 209 -5.20 4.18 -26.41
CA GLN A 209 -3.93 4.86 -26.16
C GLN A 209 -2.87 3.88 -25.62
N LEU A 210 -3.24 3.02 -24.67
CA LEU A 210 -2.35 2.02 -24.11
C LEU A 210 -2.04 0.92 -25.12
N SER A 211 -3.06 0.39 -25.80
CA SER A 211 -2.89 -0.70 -26.75
C SER A 211 -2.00 -0.31 -27.96
N GLU A 212 -2.16 0.91 -28.48
CA GLU A 212 -1.37 1.43 -29.58
C GLU A 212 0.09 1.65 -29.17
N ALA A 213 0.32 2.17 -27.97
CA ALA A 213 1.65 2.36 -27.42
C ALA A 213 2.39 1.02 -27.19
N LEU A 214 1.68 -0.02 -26.74
CA LEU A 214 2.23 -1.37 -26.62
C LEU A 214 2.57 -1.98 -27.99
N VAL A 215 1.72 -1.80 -29.00
CA VAL A 215 1.99 -2.24 -30.37
C VAL A 215 3.19 -1.49 -30.95
N LYS A 216 3.30 -0.18 -30.71
CA LYS A 216 4.48 0.64 -31.07
C LYS A 216 5.76 0.15 -30.38
N ALA A 217 5.67 -0.34 -29.14
CA ALA A 217 6.79 -0.99 -28.45
C ALA A 217 7.13 -2.38 -29.02
N GLY A 218 6.29 -2.92 -29.90
CA GLY A 218 6.53 -4.17 -30.62
C GLY A 218 5.72 -5.36 -30.10
N ALA A 219 4.66 -5.12 -29.33
CA ALA A 219 3.65 -6.14 -29.09
C ALA A 219 2.90 -6.44 -30.39
N LYS A 220 2.47 -7.69 -30.57
CA LYS A 220 1.54 -8.05 -31.64
C LYS A 220 0.17 -7.46 -31.30
N ALA A 221 -0.47 -6.86 -32.28
CA ALA A 221 -1.83 -6.34 -32.14
C ALA A 221 -2.79 -7.45 -31.67
N PRO A 222 -3.78 -7.12 -30.80
CA PRO A 222 -4.74 -8.10 -30.33
C PRO A 222 -5.60 -8.62 -31.47
N ALA A 223 -5.91 -9.93 -31.45
CA ALA A 223 -6.66 -10.60 -32.50
C ALA A 223 -8.12 -10.12 -32.59
N ASN A 224 -8.69 -9.69 -31.46
CA ASN A 224 -9.99 -9.06 -31.36
C ASN A 224 -9.84 -7.81 -30.47
N PRO A 225 -9.50 -6.64 -31.04
CA PRO A 225 -9.54 -5.41 -30.25
C PRO A 225 -10.95 -5.26 -29.68
N ALA A 226 -11.08 -5.12 -28.35
CA ALA A 226 -12.40 -4.95 -27.77
C ALA A 226 -13.08 -3.72 -28.40
N PRO A 227 -14.42 -3.72 -28.51
CA PRO A 227 -15.13 -2.53 -28.94
C PRO A 227 -14.69 -1.36 -28.07
N ALA A 228 -14.40 -0.21 -28.68
CA ALA A 228 -14.17 1.02 -27.93
C ALA A 228 -15.28 1.14 -26.86
N PRO A 229 -14.95 1.50 -25.61
CA PRO A 229 -15.96 1.62 -24.57
C PRO A 229 -17.07 2.53 -25.07
N ALA A 230 -18.32 2.05 -25.02
CA ALA A 230 -19.47 2.88 -25.32
C ALA A 230 -19.34 4.15 -24.46
N THR A 231 -19.37 5.31 -25.10
CA THR A 231 -19.30 6.64 -24.49
C THR A 231 -20.53 6.87 -23.62
N ASN A 232 -20.65 6.16 -22.51
CA ASN A 232 -21.60 6.49 -21.46
C ASN A 232 -20.83 7.42 -20.53
N GLY A 233 -21.10 8.72 -20.74
CA GLY A 233 -20.32 9.83 -20.21
C GLY A 233 -19.88 9.64 -18.76
N ALA A 234 -18.58 9.80 -18.55
CA ALA A 234 -18.12 10.42 -17.32
C ALA A 234 -18.97 11.67 -17.07
N PRO A 235 -19.45 11.92 -15.83
CA PRO A 235 -20.13 13.17 -15.54
C PRO A 235 -19.14 14.31 -15.83
N ALA A 236 -19.45 15.09 -16.85
CA ALA A 236 -18.78 16.34 -17.14
C ALA A 236 -18.94 17.27 -15.93
N ASP A 237 -17.84 17.93 -15.59
CA ASP A 237 -17.78 19.21 -14.89
C ASP A 237 -18.52 19.33 -13.55
N GLN A 238 -17.76 19.14 -12.47
CA GLN A 238 -17.79 20.13 -11.38
C GLN A 238 -16.47 20.89 -11.38
N ALA A 239 -16.31 21.72 -12.41
CA ALA A 239 -15.45 22.88 -12.34
C ALA A 239 -16.01 23.80 -11.26
N ALA A 240 -15.34 23.82 -10.10
CA ALA A 240 -15.51 24.87 -9.11
C ALA A 240 -15.27 26.23 -9.80
N THR A 241 -16.33 27.00 -9.96
CA THR A 241 -16.25 28.42 -10.32
C THR A 241 -16.47 29.27 -9.07
N PRO A 242 -15.64 30.30 -8.81
CA PRO A 242 -15.80 31.18 -7.67
C PRO A 242 -16.80 32.29 -8.05
N ALA A 243 -18.00 32.26 -7.48
CA ALA A 243 -18.95 33.37 -7.61
C ALA A 243 -18.90 34.23 -6.35
N SER A 244 -18.03 35.23 -6.40
CA SER A 244 -18.10 36.44 -5.59
C SER A 244 -19.41 37.17 -5.87
N THR A 245 -20.21 37.45 -4.84
CA THR A 245 -21.20 38.53 -4.92
C THR A 245 -21.41 39.15 -3.54
N THR A 246 -20.77 40.30 -3.33
CA THR A 246 -21.13 41.28 -2.30
C THR A 246 -22.33 42.09 -2.81
N PRO A 247 -23.22 42.54 -1.92
CA PRO A 247 -23.38 43.99 -1.84
C PRO A 247 -23.31 44.53 -0.41
N ALA A 248 -22.75 45.72 -0.34
CA ALA A 248 -22.43 46.48 0.85
C ALA A 248 -23.66 46.96 1.63
N SER A 249 -23.52 47.02 2.96
CA SER A 249 -24.12 48.06 3.79
C SER A 249 -23.32 48.18 5.11
N THR A 250 -22.82 49.38 5.37
CA THR A 250 -22.19 49.85 6.63
C THR A 250 -22.97 51.10 7.09
N PRO A 251 -22.75 51.70 8.28
CA PRO A 251 -22.03 51.25 9.47
C PRO A 251 -22.78 51.50 10.80
N ALA A 252 -22.30 50.92 11.91
CA ALA A 252 -22.40 51.55 13.22
C ALA A 252 -21.16 51.26 14.08
N THR A 253 -20.54 52.36 14.49
CA THR A 253 -19.38 52.60 15.35
C THR A 253 -19.48 52.04 16.77
N SER A 254 -18.34 51.53 17.30
CA SER A 254 -17.68 52.08 18.50
C SER A 254 -16.43 51.28 18.89
N THR A 255 -15.27 51.94 18.89
CA THR A 255 -14.01 51.56 19.59
C THR A 255 -13.92 52.41 20.86
N PRO A 256 -13.40 51.90 22.00
CA PRO A 256 -11.97 52.07 22.38
C PRO A 256 -11.43 50.83 23.15
N ALA A 257 -10.17 50.62 23.50
CA ALA A 257 -8.84 51.17 23.27
C ALA A 257 -7.83 50.12 23.80
N ALA A 258 -6.61 50.12 23.27
CA ALA A 258 -5.46 49.39 23.85
C ALA A 258 -4.93 50.10 25.11
N PRO A 259 -4.01 49.46 25.85
CA PRO A 259 -2.62 49.86 25.64
C PRO A 259 -1.57 48.72 25.69
N ALA A 260 -0.41 49.07 25.15
CA ALA A 260 0.80 48.28 24.95
C ALA A 260 1.68 48.15 26.22
N ALA A 261 2.55 47.13 26.26
CA ALA A 261 3.97 47.25 26.65
C ALA A 261 4.72 45.91 26.45
N ALA A 262 5.92 45.99 25.84
CA ALA A 262 6.96 44.95 25.72
C ALA A 262 7.93 45.02 26.95
N PRO A 263 9.24 44.62 26.89
CA PRO A 263 9.96 43.48 26.31
C PRO A 263 10.96 42.82 27.34
N SER A 264 11.56 41.67 27.02
CA SER A 264 12.93 41.24 27.44
C SER A 264 13.19 39.78 27.03
N ALA A 265 14.41 39.26 26.87
CA ALA A 265 15.77 39.72 26.56
C ALA A 265 16.68 38.48 26.76
N ALA A 266 17.79 38.39 26.00
CA ALA A 266 19.00 37.57 26.23
C ALA A 266 18.85 36.04 26.10
N GLY A 267 19.83 35.26 25.61
CA GLY A 267 21.23 35.46 25.24
C GLY A 267 21.86 34.06 24.97
N GLY A 268 22.83 33.96 24.05
CA GLY A 268 23.39 32.70 23.49
C GLY A 268 24.30 31.85 24.42
N PRO A 269 25.36 31.14 23.95
CA PRO A 269 25.97 31.16 22.62
C PRO A 269 26.18 29.79 21.93
N SER A 270 26.48 29.91 20.65
CA SER A 270 27.10 28.93 19.76
C SER A 270 28.47 28.47 20.28
N THR A 271 28.72 27.16 20.24
CA THR A 271 30.07 26.61 20.14
C THR A 271 30.09 25.61 18.99
N GLY A 272 30.87 25.97 17.97
CA GLY A 272 31.27 25.02 16.94
C GLY A 272 32.33 24.07 17.47
N LEU A 273 32.33 22.85 16.97
CA LEU A 273 33.53 22.03 16.97
C LEU A 273 33.64 21.31 15.62
N ILE A 274 34.61 21.78 14.85
CA ILE A 274 35.18 21.15 13.67
C ILE A 274 36.21 20.13 14.16
N VAL A 275 36.00 18.85 13.87
CA VAL A 275 37.05 17.82 13.69
C VAL A 275 36.38 16.78 12.78
N GLY A 276 36.81 16.49 11.55
CA GLY A 276 38.15 16.21 11.08
C GLY A 276 38.03 14.85 10.36
N GLY A 277 38.15 14.88 9.03
CA GLY A 277 37.91 13.71 8.19
C GLY A 277 38.94 12.60 8.38
N ILE A 278 38.52 11.37 8.10
CA ILE A 278 39.41 10.28 7.68
C ILE A 278 38.78 9.61 6.47
N VAL A 279 39.34 9.95 5.32
CA VAL A 279 39.30 9.14 4.10
C VAL A 279 40.24 7.96 4.35
N ALA A 280 39.74 6.74 4.23
CA ALA A 280 40.58 5.55 4.12
C ALA A 280 40.22 4.80 2.84
N ALA A 281 40.93 5.15 1.77
CA ALA A 281 41.10 4.32 0.59
C ALA A 281 42.31 3.40 0.81
N LEU A 282 42.15 2.10 0.53
CA LEU A 282 43.23 1.11 0.33
C LEU A 282 42.62 0.00 -0.53
N VAL A 283 42.75 0.07 -1.85
CA VAL A 283 43.89 -0.38 -2.69
C VAL A 283 44.15 -1.89 -2.57
N VAL A 284 43.59 -2.60 -3.57
CA VAL A 284 44.23 -3.60 -4.45
C VAL A 284 45.28 -4.51 -3.82
N LEU A 285 44.91 -5.79 -3.68
CA LEU A 285 45.85 -6.91 -3.71
C LEU A 285 45.50 -7.80 -4.91
N GLY A 286 46.10 -7.49 -6.06
CA GLY A 286 46.31 -8.43 -7.15
C GLY A 286 47.74 -8.96 -7.05
N GLY A 287 47.91 -10.28 -7.06
CA GLY A 287 49.25 -10.86 -7.10
C GLY A 287 49.32 -12.38 -6.96
N ILE A 288 49.50 -13.04 -8.12
CA ILE A 288 50.39 -14.19 -8.33
C ILE A 288 49.84 -15.57 -7.87
N PHE A 289 49.32 -16.34 -8.83
CA PHE A 289 49.57 -17.78 -8.84
C PHE A 289 50.06 -18.25 -10.21
N MET A 290 51.07 -19.10 -10.13
CA MET A 290 51.99 -19.55 -11.15
C MET A 290 51.37 -20.37 -12.28
N LEU A 291 51.95 -20.17 -13.47
CA LEU A 291 52.43 -21.18 -14.42
C LEU A 291 51.92 -22.63 -14.23
N THR A 292 51.32 -23.18 -15.28
CA THR A 292 51.84 -24.42 -15.89
C THR A 292 51.41 -24.58 -17.35
N ARG A 293 52.40 -24.91 -18.17
CA ARG A 293 52.37 -25.23 -19.60
C ARG A 293 51.57 -26.51 -19.88
N ARG A 294 50.95 -26.61 -21.07
CA ARG A 294 51.12 -27.69 -22.09
C ARG A 294 50.17 -27.43 -23.27
N LYS A 295 50.67 -27.02 -24.45
CA LYS A 295 50.86 -27.89 -25.64
C LYS A 295 49.72 -28.91 -25.84
N LYS A 296 48.79 -28.65 -26.76
CA LYS A 296 48.83 -29.05 -28.18
C LYS A 296 47.71 -28.34 -28.92
#